data_AF-A0A496RPR1-F1
#
_entry.id   AF-A0A496RPR1-F1
#
_cell.length_a   1.000
_cell.length_b   1.000
_cell.length_c   1.000
_cell.angle_alpha   90.00
_cell.angle_beta   90.00
_cell.angle_gamma   90.00
#
_symmetry.space_group_name_H-M   'P 1'
#
loop_
_entity.id
_entity.type
_entity.pdbx_description
1 polymer ?
#
loop_
_entity_poly.entity_id
_entity_poly.type
_entity_poly.pdbx_seq_one_letter_code
_entity_poly.pdbx_strand_id
1 'polypeptide(L)'
;MKVINVNLDKCSYSIFISSKNRFNGLAARLKQANLGTDAFLITNARIFNLYAQDMRKQLKSAGIKAYFYKIKDSEQSKSIEEYVKAIKKLSSLDTQKRI
;
A
#
# COMPACT_ATOMS: atom_id res chain seq x y z
N MET A 1 0.91 0.45 -21.79
CA MET A 1 0.73 -0.23 -20.50
C MET A 1 0.58 -1.71 -20.79
N LYS A 2 1.33 -2.56 -20.10
CA LYS A 2 1.22 -4.01 -20.21
C LYS A 2 0.50 -4.55 -18.98
N VAL A 3 -0.40 -5.50 -19.16
CA VAL A 3 -1.09 -6.20 -18.07
C VAL A 3 -0.74 -7.68 -18.16
N ILE A 4 -0.35 -8.27 -17.04
CA ILE A 4 -0.09 -9.71 -16.91
C ILE A 4 -1.09 -10.24 -15.90
N ASN A 5 -1.91 -11.21 -16.29
CA ASN A 5 -2.84 -11.88 -15.39
C ASN A 5 -2.17 -13.15 -14.84
N VAL A 6 -2.10 -13.25 -13.52
CA VAL A 6 -1.54 -14.39 -12.81
C VAL A 6 -2.69 -15.25 -12.33
N ASN A 7 -2.74 -16.50 -12.78
CA ASN A 7 -3.80 -17.45 -12.43
C ASN A 7 -3.35 -18.27 -11.22
N LEU A 8 -3.98 -18.05 -10.07
CA LEU A 8 -3.73 -18.73 -8.79
C LEU A 8 -5.06 -19.17 -8.16
N ASP A 9 -5.95 -19.73 -8.98
CA ASP A 9 -7.33 -20.07 -8.64
C ASP A 9 -8.07 -18.90 -7.99
N LYS A 10 -8.43 -19.05 -6.70
CA LYS A 10 -9.15 -18.04 -5.90
C LYS A 10 -8.33 -16.78 -5.63
N CYS A 11 -7.01 -16.84 -5.80
CA CYS A 11 -6.08 -15.74 -5.51
C CYS A 11 -5.51 -15.12 -6.80
N SER A 12 -6.19 -15.27 -7.93
CA SER A 12 -5.75 -14.69 -9.20
C SER A 12 -5.74 -13.16 -9.16
N TYR A 13 -4.72 -12.53 -9.75
CA TYR A 13 -4.56 -11.07 -9.76
C TYR A 13 -3.87 -10.54 -11.02
N SER A 14 -4.04 -9.25 -11.29
CA SER A 14 -3.42 -8.56 -12.42
C SER A 14 -2.19 -7.75 -11.99
N ILE A 15 -1.09 -7.89 -12.72
CA ILE A 15 0.11 -7.06 -12.61
C ILE A 15 0.08 -6.01 -13.72
N PHE A 16 0.04 -4.73 -13.32
CA PHE A 16 0.05 -3.59 -14.24
C PHE A 16 1.46 -3.01 -14.36
N ILE A 17 2.01 -3.02 -15.58
CA ILE A 17 3.35 -2.49 -15.89
C ILE A 17 3.22 -1.27 -16.80
N SER A 18 3.70 -0.12 -16.33
CA SER A 18 3.72 1.13 -17.12
C SER A 18 5.14 1.68 -17.22
N SER A 19 5.57 2.02 -18.43
CA SER A 19 6.82 2.74 -18.69
C SER A 19 6.66 4.26 -18.59
N LYS A 20 5.42 4.78 -18.54
CA LYS A 20 5.11 6.21 -18.47
C LYS A 20 4.42 6.51 -17.15
N ASN A 21 5.02 7.41 -16.38
CA ASN A 21 4.51 8.05 -15.16
C ASN A 21 4.08 7.08 -14.02
N ARG A 22 4.80 7.12 -12.90
CA ARG A 22 4.93 6.01 -11.91
C ARG A 22 3.62 5.50 -11.29
N PHE A 23 2.58 6.35 -11.20
CA PHE A 23 1.28 5.97 -10.64
C PHE A 23 0.09 6.32 -11.55
N ASN A 24 0.31 6.45 -12.85
CA ASN A 24 -0.76 6.85 -13.77
C ASN A 24 -1.93 5.84 -13.76
N GLY A 25 -3.13 6.34 -13.53
CA GLY A 25 -4.36 5.53 -13.45
C GLY A 25 -4.46 4.66 -12.20
N LEU A 26 -3.56 4.81 -11.22
CA LEU A 26 -3.62 4.04 -9.97
C LEU A 26 -4.95 4.29 -9.26
N ALA A 27 -5.37 5.55 -9.09
CA ALA A 27 -6.62 5.87 -8.42
C ALA A 27 -7.85 5.21 -9.07
N ALA A 28 -7.93 5.19 -10.41
CA ALA A 28 -9.03 4.53 -11.14
C ALA A 28 -9.05 3.02 -10.90
N ARG A 29 -7.88 2.38 -10.90
CA ARG A 29 -7.75 0.93 -10.64
C ARG A 29 -8.09 0.57 -9.20
N LEU A 30 -7.67 1.38 -8.23
CA LEU A 30 -8.03 1.16 -6.84
C LEU A 30 -9.53 1.25 -6.60
N LYS A 31 -10.23 2.17 -7.29
CA LYS A 31 -11.70 2.24 -7.26
C LYS A 31 -12.35 1.00 -7.89
N GLN A 32 -11.84 0.54 -9.04
CA GLN A 32 -12.35 -0.66 -9.71
C GLN A 32 -12.15 -1.93 -8.87
N ALA A 33 -11.05 -2.00 -8.11
CA ALA A 33 -10.77 -3.12 -7.22
C ALA A 33 -11.71 -3.16 -5.99
N ASN A 34 -12.57 -2.15 -5.80
CA ASN A 34 -13.54 -2.05 -4.71
C ASN A 34 -12.92 -2.34 -3.33
N LEU A 35 -11.74 -1.77 -3.09
CA LEU A 35 -11.05 -1.87 -1.81
C LEU A 35 -11.73 -0.99 -0.76
N GLY A 36 -11.47 -1.28 0.52
CA GLY A 36 -11.97 -0.46 1.63
C GLY A 36 -11.45 0.98 1.63
N THR A 37 -11.86 1.76 2.63
CA THR A 37 -11.60 3.21 2.72
C THR A 37 -10.23 3.57 3.31
N ASP A 38 -9.48 2.59 3.81
CA ASP A 38 -8.25 2.82 4.54
C ASP A 38 -7.14 1.89 4.04
N ALA A 39 -5.93 2.44 3.93
CA ALA A 39 -4.73 1.71 3.57
C ALA A 39 -3.64 1.92 4.61
N PHE A 40 -3.05 0.82 5.08
CA PHE A 40 -1.87 0.82 5.92
C PHE A 40 -0.65 0.45 5.08
N LEU A 41 0.16 1.45 4.76
CA LEU A 41 1.32 1.34 3.88
C LEU A 41 2.58 1.10 4.70
N ILE A 42 3.22 -0.05 4.48
CA ILE A 42 4.50 -0.41 5.08
C ILE A 42 5.60 -0.13 4.04
N THR A 43 6.62 0.64 4.40
CA THR A 43 7.72 1.02 3.51
C THR A 43 8.99 1.30 4.30
N ASN A 44 10.15 1.38 3.64
CA ASN A 44 11.34 1.94 4.26
C ASN A 44 11.39 3.49 4.12
N ALA A 45 12.34 4.14 4.81
CA ALA A 45 12.51 5.58 4.79
C ALA A 45 12.89 6.14 3.40
N ARG A 46 13.73 5.42 2.66
CA ARG A 46 14.20 5.84 1.33
C ARG A 46 13.05 5.92 0.33
N ILE A 47 12.25 4.87 0.24
CA ILE A 47 11.08 4.78 -0.65
C ILE A 47 9.99 5.75 -0.19
N PHE A 48 9.81 5.94 1.12
CA PHE A 48 8.88 6.94 1.64
C PHE A 48 9.22 8.34 1.13
N ASN A 49 10.48 8.77 1.24
CA ASN A 49 10.90 10.10 0.82
C ASN A 49 10.74 10.31 -0.70
N LEU A 50 10.88 9.26 -1.50
CA LEU A 50 10.74 9.33 -2.96
C LEU A 50 9.29 9.36 -3.43
N TYR A 51 8.37 8.65 -2.75
CA TYR A 51 7.06 8.30 -3.33
C TYR A 51 5.86 8.59 -2.46
N ALA A 52 6.03 8.89 -1.17
CA ALA A 52 4.89 8.99 -0.25
C ALA A 52 3.91 10.11 -0.65
N GLN A 53 4.40 11.24 -1.15
CA GLN A 53 3.54 12.36 -1.55
C GLN A 53 2.66 11.99 -2.75
N ASP A 54 3.25 11.46 -3.82
CA ASP A 54 2.50 11.02 -5.00
C ASP A 54 1.51 9.90 -4.65
N MET A 55 1.93 8.94 -3.84
CA MET A 55 1.08 7.84 -3.39
C MET A 55 -0.11 8.35 -2.56
N ARG A 56 0.12 9.30 -1.63
CA ARG A 56 -0.97 9.94 -0.86
C ARG A 56 -1.97 10.63 -1.78
N LYS A 57 -1.50 11.33 -2.82
CA LYS A 57 -2.37 12.00 -3.78
C LYS A 57 -3.25 10.99 -4.52
N GLN A 58 -2.68 9.88 -4.98
CA GLN A 58 -3.43 8.85 -5.70
C GLN A 58 -4.45 8.14 -4.81
N LEU A 59 -4.06 7.76 -3.59
CA LEU A 59 -4.97 7.13 -2.62
C LEU A 59 -6.11 8.07 -2.23
N LYS A 60 -5.81 9.34 -1.95
CA LYS A 60 -6.84 10.35 -1.65
C LYS A 60 -7.82 10.51 -2.82
N SER A 61 -7.34 10.58 -4.06
CA SER A 61 -8.20 10.62 -5.26
C SER A 61 -9.04 9.35 -5.46
N ALA A 62 -8.59 8.22 -4.90
CA ALA A 62 -9.34 6.98 -4.84
C ALA A 62 -10.36 6.93 -3.69
N GLY A 63 -10.38 7.92 -2.79
CA GLY A 63 -11.21 7.91 -1.59
C GLY A 63 -10.61 7.10 -0.43
N ILE A 64 -9.31 6.78 -0.50
CA ILE A 64 -8.62 5.92 0.47
C ILE A 64 -7.72 6.77 1.38
N LYS A 65 -7.91 6.62 2.70
CA LYS A 65 -7.07 7.25 3.72
C LYS A 65 -5.78 6.45 3.92
N ALA A 66 -4.64 7.14 3.79
CA ALA A 66 -3.33 6.51 3.80
C ALA A 66 -2.59 6.70 5.13
N TYR A 67 -2.26 5.60 5.81
CA TYR A 67 -1.43 5.54 7.00
C TYR A 67 -0.08 4.93 6.66
N PHE A 68 1.03 5.60 6.97
CA PHE A 68 2.36 5.10 6.63
C PHE A 68 3.09 4.62 7.88
N TYR A 69 3.62 3.41 7.82
CA TYR A 69 4.51 2.82 8.80
C TYR A 69 5.88 2.58 8.16
N LYS A 70 6.90 3.20 8.74
CA LYS A 70 8.27 3.14 8.21
C LYS A 70 9.06 2.08 8.97
N ILE A 71 9.63 1.13 8.23
CA ILE A 71 10.59 0.14 8.74
C ILE A 71 12.02 0.52 8.36
N LYS A 72 13.00 -0.09 9.01
CA LYS A 72 14.41 0.08 8.65
C LYS A 72 14.70 -0.51 7.27
N ASP A 73 15.59 0.14 6.52
CA ASP A 73 16.00 -0.30 5.18
C ASP A 73 17.13 -1.34 5.31
N SER A 74 16.76 -2.58 5.65
CA SER A 74 17.70 -3.68 5.87
C SER A 74 16.99 -5.02 5.78
N GLU A 75 17.67 -6.03 5.22
CA GLU A 75 17.20 -7.42 5.18
C GLU A 75 16.93 -7.98 6.58
N GLN A 76 17.73 -7.57 7.57
CA GLN A 76 17.55 -7.93 8.98
C GLN A 76 16.18 -7.46 9.53
N SER A 77 15.56 -6.46 8.90
CA SER A 77 14.23 -5.97 9.30
C SER A 77 13.11 -6.90 8.86
N LYS A 78 13.38 -7.94 8.06
CA LYS A 78 12.44 -9.02 7.74
C LYS A 78 12.38 -10.02 8.91
N SER A 79 12.00 -9.51 10.07
CA SER A 79 11.98 -10.26 11.32
C SER A 79 10.59 -10.26 11.94
N ILE A 80 10.34 -11.26 12.80
CA ILE A 80 9.07 -11.39 13.52
C ILE A 80 8.85 -10.16 14.43
N GLU A 81 9.93 -9.63 15.02
CA GLU A 81 9.85 -8.47 15.89
C GLU A 81 9.33 -7.24 15.15
N GLU A 82 9.78 -7.01 13.91
CA GLU A 82 9.30 -5.89 13.10
C GLU A 82 7.87 -6.10 12.63
N TYR A 83 7.50 -7.32 12.26
CA TYR A 83 6.12 -7.70 11.96
C TYR A 83 5.18 -7.42 13.15
N VAL A 84 5.55 -7.86 14.35
CA VAL A 84 4.75 -7.65 15.57
C VAL A 84 4.58 -6.16 15.86
N LYS A 85 5.62 -5.34 15.65
CA LYS A 85 5.49 -3.87 15.80
C LYS A 85 4.53 -3.28 14.76
N ALA A 86 4.62 -3.71 13.50
CA ALA A 86 3.73 -3.25 12.44
C ALA A 86 2.27 -3.59 12.74
N ILE A 87 1.99 -4.82 13.19
CA ILE A 87 0.64 -5.27 13.57
C ILE A 87 0.13 -4.50 14.79
N LYS A 88 0.94 -4.34 15.86
CA LYS A 88 0.55 -3.52 17.02
C LYS A 88 0.16 -2.10 16.60
N LYS A 89 0.93 -1.50 15.68
CA LYS A 89 0.62 -0.18 15.16
C LYS A 89 -0.68 -0.17 14.37
N LEU A 90 -0.90 -1.14 13.49
CA LEU A 90 -2.15 -1.29 12.73
C LEU A 90 -3.35 -1.42 13.69
N SER A 91 -3.28 -2.31 14.68
CA SER A 91 -4.34 -2.50 15.67
C SER A 91 -4.67 -1.22 16.42
N SER A 92 -3.67 -0.41 16.81
CA SER A 92 -3.93 0.87 17.49
C SER A 92 -4.72 1.88 16.65
N LEU A 93 -4.60 1.82 15.32
CA LEU A 93 -5.34 2.70 14.40
C LEU A 93 -6.80 2.27 14.27
N ASP A 94 -7.08 0.98 14.44
CA ASP A 94 -8.42 0.42 14.41
C ASP A 94 -9.18 0.71 15.71
N THR A 95 -8.53 0.53 16.87
CA THR A 95 -9.15 0.81 18.17
C THR A 95 -9.55 2.28 18.33
N GLN A 96 -8.78 3.22 17.77
CA GLN A 96 -9.09 4.65 17.79
C GLN A 96 -10.33 5.04 16.96
N LYS A 97 -10.90 4.12 16.16
CA LYS A 97 -12.09 4.37 15.36
C LYS A 97 -13.41 3.95 16.01
N ARG A 98 -13.37 3.29 17.18
CA ARG A 98 -14.61 2.97 17.92
C ARG A 98 -15.20 4.26 18.52
N ILE A 99 -16.22 4.78 17.85
CA ILE A 99 -17.21 5.72 18.40
C ILE A 99 -18.23 4.90 19.20
#